data_AF-A0A2T4D3G3-F1
#
_entry.id   AF-A0A2T4D3G3-F1
#
_cell.length_a   1.000
_cell.length_b   1.000
_cell.length_c   1.000
_cell.angle_alpha   90.00
_cell.angle_beta   90.00
_cell.angle_gamma   90.00
#
_symmetry.space_group_name_H-M   'P 1'
#
loop_
_entity.id
_entity.type
_entity.pdbx_description
1 polymer ?
#
loop_
_entity_poly.entity_id
_entity_poly.type
_entity_poly.pdbx_seq_one_letter_code
_entity_poly.pdbx_strand_id
1 'polypeptide(L)'
;QLSSVRKGGPTLFLSLLGFAYAEIQGHLRRYTMDHFGAVMERLLAVLHMANPQLSPVDMFWRLHFVLGATVFTQVSGPALREIAAADFGETVRADQIVDKLIPFLAGGVDAVSPA
;
A
#
# COMPACT_ATOMS: atom_id res chain seq x y z
N GLN A 1 -17.58 3.16 4.41
CA GLN A 1 -16.46 2.20 4.59
C GLN A 1 -16.68 1.04 3.62
N LEU A 2 -15.70 0.55 2.86
CA LEU A 2 -15.93 -0.51 1.85
C LEU A 2 -16.54 -1.80 2.44
N SER A 3 -16.31 -2.05 3.72
CA SER A 3 -16.94 -3.13 4.49
C SER A 3 -18.47 -3.01 4.62
N SER A 4 -19.04 -1.80 4.53
CA SER A 4 -20.49 -1.59 4.52
C SER A 4 -21.12 -1.85 3.15
N VAL A 5 -20.30 -1.88 2.08
CA VAL A 5 -20.75 -2.22 0.72
C VAL A 5 -20.71 -3.73 0.50
N ARG A 6 -19.62 -4.38 0.94
CA ARG A 6 -19.44 -5.85 0.85
C ARG A 6 -18.58 -6.35 2.01
N LYS A 7 -18.98 -7.46 2.63
CA LYS A 7 -18.12 -8.18 3.59
C LYS A 7 -16.80 -8.55 2.90
N GLY A 8 -15.66 -8.15 3.46
CA GLY A 8 -14.35 -8.33 2.83
C GLY A 8 -14.04 -7.37 1.67
N GLY A 9 -14.86 -6.33 1.47
CA GLY A 9 -14.69 -5.33 0.41
C GLY A 9 -13.29 -4.71 0.32
N PRO A 10 -12.66 -4.29 1.44
CA PRO A 10 -11.29 -3.77 1.40
C PRO A 10 -10.26 -4.75 0.82
N THR A 11 -10.32 -6.02 1.25
CA THR A 11 -9.42 -7.07 0.74
C THR A 11 -9.65 -7.31 -0.75
N LEU A 12 -10.91 -7.44 -1.18
CA LEU A 12 -11.24 -7.62 -2.59
C LEU A 12 -10.76 -6.44 -3.44
N PHE A 13 -10.98 -5.21 -2.99
CA PHE A 13 -10.53 -4.01 -3.68
C PHE A 13 -9.01 -3.98 -3.82
N LEU A 14 -8.27 -4.24 -2.74
CA LEU A 14 -6.80 -4.25 -2.77
C LEU A 14 -6.24 -5.41 -3.61
N SER A 15 -6.90 -6.57 -3.63
CA SER A 15 -6.56 -7.64 -4.58
C SER A 15 -6.72 -7.20 -6.04
N LEU A 16 -7.87 -6.61 -6.38
CA LEU A 16 -8.12 -6.10 -7.73
C LEU A 16 -7.14 -4.99 -8.12
N LEU A 17 -6.77 -4.13 -7.17
CA LEU A 17 -5.76 -3.09 -7.37
C LEU A 17 -4.36 -3.69 -7.63
N GLY A 18 -4.00 -4.77 -6.94
CA GLY A 18 -2.79 -5.54 -7.21
C GLY A 18 -2.77 -6.11 -8.63
N PHE A 19 -3.87 -6.73 -9.07
CA PHE A 19 -3.99 -7.24 -10.45
C PHE A 19 -3.94 -6.12 -11.50
N ALA A 20 -4.63 -5.01 -11.26
CA ALA A 20 -4.60 -3.83 -12.12
C ALA A 20 -3.19 -3.31 -12.38
N TYR A 21 -2.32 -3.37 -11.37
CA TYR A 21 -0.90 -2.99 -11.49
C TYR A 21 -0.06 -4.02 -12.25
N ALA A 22 -0.32 -5.31 -12.03
CA ALA A 22 0.42 -6.40 -12.68
C ALA A 22 0.13 -6.49 -14.18
N GLU A 23 -1.09 -6.17 -14.61
CA GLU A 23 -1.55 -6.37 -16.00
C GLU A 23 -1.44 -5.12 -16.90
N ILE A 24 -0.67 -4.09 -16.51
CA ILE A 24 -0.44 -2.83 -17.26
C ILE A 24 -1.74 -2.28 -17.89
N GLN A 25 -2.76 -2.07 -17.06
CA GLN A 25 -4.07 -1.62 -17.52
C GLN A 25 -4.10 -0.09 -17.71
N GLY A 26 -3.54 0.39 -18.83
CA GLY A 26 -3.42 1.84 -19.10
C GLY A 26 -4.75 2.61 -19.09
N HIS A 27 -5.85 1.97 -19.49
CA HIS A 27 -7.19 2.55 -19.41
C HIS A 27 -7.69 2.67 -17.97
N LEU A 28 -7.33 1.74 -17.09
CA LEU A 28 -7.70 1.81 -15.66
C LEU A 28 -6.90 2.90 -14.94
N ARG A 29 -5.62 3.09 -15.31
CA ARG A 29 -4.84 4.24 -14.84
C ARG A 29 -5.50 5.55 -15.26
N ARG A 30 -5.90 5.67 -16.53
CA ARG A 30 -6.60 6.86 -17.05
C ARG A 30 -7.91 7.11 -16.30
N TYR A 31 -8.78 6.11 -16.23
CA TYR A 31 -10.03 6.19 -15.47
C TYR A 31 -9.81 6.63 -14.02
N THR A 32 -8.83 6.04 -13.34
CA THR A 32 -8.51 6.40 -11.94
C THR A 32 -8.08 7.86 -11.83
N MET A 33 -7.24 8.34 -12.75
CA MET A 33 -6.80 9.74 -12.75
C MET A 33 -7.92 10.70 -13.14
N ASP A 34 -8.80 10.33 -14.06
CA ASP A 34 -9.94 11.16 -14.49
C ASP A 34 -10.94 11.36 -13.33
N HIS A 35 -11.14 10.35 -12.49
CA HIS A 35 -12.11 10.39 -11.39
C HIS A 35 -11.52 10.75 -10.02
N PHE A 36 -10.24 10.43 -9.77
CA PHE A 36 -9.59 10.60 -8.46
C PHE A 36 -8.28 11.38 -8.53
N GLY A 37 -7.90 11.92 -9.69
CA GLY A 37 -6.64 12.63 -9.90
C GLY A 37 -6.42 13.77 -8.91
N ALA A 38 -7.43 14.61 -8.66
CA ALA A 38 -7.32 15.72 -7.71
C ALA A 38 -7.00 15.24 -6.27
N VAL A 39 -7.54 14.09 -5.85
CA VAL A 39 -7.24 13.50 -4.54
C VAL A 39 -5.81 12.95 -4.51
N MET A 40 -5.40 12.28 -5.58
CA MET A 40 -4.04 11.75 -5.73
C MET A 40 -3.00 12.86 -5.76
N GLU A 41 -3.24 13.95 -6.49
CA GLU A 41 -2.36 15.12 -6.55
C GLU A 41 -2.20 15.76 -5.17
N ARG A 42 -3.30 15.94 -4.44
CA ARG A 42 -3.25 16.47 -3.06
C ARG A 42 -2.46 15.55 -2.13
N LEU A 43 -2.66 14.24 -2.23
CA LEU A 43 -1.92 13.26 -1.42
C LEU A 43 -0.41 13.34 -1.72
N LEU A 44 -0.04 13.33 -3.00
CA LEU A 44 1.35 13.44 -3.43
C LEU A 44 1.99 14.75 -2.95
N ALA A 45 1.27 15.87 -3.02
CA ALA A 45 1.76 17.16 -2.54
C ALA A 45 2.06 17.13 -1.03
N VAL A 46 1.16 16.57 -0.23
CA VAL A 46 1.36 16.46 1.23
C VAL A 46 2.53 15.54 1.58
N LEU A 47 2.66 14.41 0.87
CA LEU A 47 3.78 13.48 1.08
C LEU A 47 5.11 14.12 0.70
N HIS A 48 5.15 14.91 -0.37
CA HIS A 48 6.33 15.65 -0.77
C HIS A 48 6.69 16.76 0.24
N MET A 49 5.69 17.45 0.80
CA MET A 49 5.91 18.41 1.89
C MET A 49 6.49 17.75 3.15
N ALA A 50 6.07 16.52 3.47
CA ALA A 50 6.59 15.76 4.61
C ALA A 50 8.01 15.25 4.36
N ASN A 51 8.39 15.03 3.09
CA ASN A 51 9.69 14.51 2.71
C ASN A 51 10.36 15.38 1.62
N PRO A 52 10.71 16.64 1.92
CA PRO A 52 11.20 17.61 0.93
C PRO A 52 12.58 17.24 0.34
N GLN A 53 13.31 16.34 0.99
CA GLN A 53 14.60 15.83 0.54
C GLN A 53 14.49 14.86 -0.65
N LEU A 54 13.29 14.34 -0.95
CA LEU A 54 13.11 13.33 -1.97
C LEU A 54 12.89 13.97 -3.34
N SER A 55 13.63 13.49 -4.33
CA SER A 55 13.33 13.82 -5.72
C SER A 55 11.93 13.28 -6.11
N PRO A 56 11.26 13.87 -7.11
CA PRO A 56 9.99 13.34 -7.61
C PRO A 56 10.07 11.87 -8.06
N VAL A 57 11.23 11.45 -8.59
CA VAL A 57 11.47 10.07 -9.03
C VAL A 57 11.63 9.13 -7.83
N ASP A 58 12.34 9.55 -6.78
CA ASP A 58 12.47 8.75 -5.55
C ASP A 58 11.12 8.59 -4.86
N MET A 59 10.35 9.68 -4.78
CA MET A 59 8.98 9.64 -4.25
C MET A 59 8.11 8.68 -5.05
N PHE A 60 8.18 8.72 -6.39
CA PHE A 60 7.48 7.76 -7.25
C PHE A 60 7.79 6.32 -6.85
N TRP A 61 9.07 5.94 -6.77
CA TRP A 61 9.46 4.56 -6.41
C TRP A 61 9.02 4.18 -4.99
N ARG A 62 9.26 5.04 -3.99
CA ARG A 62 8.89 4.78 -2.60
C ARG A 62 7.39 4.55 -2.44
N LEU A 63 6.55 5.34 -3.12
CA LEU A 63 5.11 5.14 -3.06
C LEU A 63 4.64 3.86 -3.74
N HIS A 64 5.32 3.41 -4.80
CA HIS A 64 5.04 2.12 -5.40
C HIS A 64 5.47 0.95 -4.49
N PHE A 65 6.58 1.09 -3.76
CA PHE A 65 6.98 0.11 -2.74
C PHE A 65 5.99 0.05 -1.58
N VAL A 66 5.53 1.22 -1.10
CA VAL A 66 4.48 1.32 -0.07
C VAL A 66 3.21 0.63 -0.54
N LEU A 67 2.76 0.90 -1.77
CA LEU A 67 1.59 0.26 -2.35
C LEU A 67 1.77 -1.26 -2.44
N GLY A 68 2.92 -1.73 -2.94
CA GLY A 68 3.23 -3.15 -3.08
C GLY A 68 3.22 -3.88 -1.74
N ALA A 69 3.92 -3.35 -0.73
CA ALA A 69 3.92 -3.91 0.62
C ALA A 69 2.51 -3.92 1.23
N THR A 70 1.73 -2.84 1.08
CA THR A 70 0.36 -2.77 1.59
C THR A 70 -0.56 -3.78 0.94
N VAL A 71 -0.52 -3.90 -0.40
CA VAL A 71 -1.32 -4.87 -1.15
C VAL A 71 -0.92 -6.29 -0.76
N PHE A 72 0.38 -6.60 -0.73
CA PHE A 72 0.86 -7.92 -0.31
C PHE A 72 0.40 -8.28 1.10
N THR A 73 0.58 -7.38 2.06
CA THR A 73 0.17 -7.61 3.46
C THR A 73 -1.34 -7.78 3.60
N GLN A 74 -2.15 -7.04 2.84
CA GLN A 74 -3.61 -7.21 2.89
C GLN A 74 -4.06 -8.54 2.27
N VAL A 75 -3.49 -8.91 1.12
CA VAL A 75 -3.90 -10.10 0.36
C VAL A 75 -3.38 -11.37 1.01
N SER A 76 -2.10 -11.39 1.39
CA SER A 76 -1.42 -12.53 1.99
C SER A 76 -1.49 -12.55 3.51
N GLY A 77 -2.09 -11.54 4.14
CA GLY A 77 -2.17 -11.42 5.60
C GLY A 77 -2.73 -12.63 6.34
N PRO A 78 -3.77 -13.33 5.86
CA PRO A 78 -4.20 -14.60 6.45
C PRO A 78 -3.11 -15.67 6.46
N ALA A 79 -2.45 -15.91 5.33
CA ALA A 79 -1.38 -16.89 5.22
C ALA A 79 -0.17 -16.51 6.11
N LEU A 80 0.21 -15.23 6.14
CA LEU A 80 1.31 -14.76 7.00
C LEU A 80 1.01 -14.97 8.49
N ARG A 81 -0.25 -14.84 8.92
CA ARG A 81 -0.63 -15.13 10.31
C ARG A 81 -0.55 -16.61 10.63
N GLU A 82 -0.95 -17.47 9.70
CA GLU A 82 -0.85 -18.92 9.86
C GLU A 82 0.62 -19.34 9.97
N ILE A 83 1.49 -18.80 9.11
CA ILE A 83 2.95 -19.01 9.17
C ILE A 83 3.51 -18.50 10.50
N ALA A 84 3.16 -17.28 10.91
CA ALA A 84 3.63 -16.71 12.18
C ALA A 84 3.23 -17.55 13.40
N ALA A 85 2.00 -18.08 13.40
CA ALA A 85 1.53 -18.95 14.47
C ALA A 85 2.22 -20.33 14.46
N ALA A 86 2.43 -20.92 13.27
CA ALA A 86 3.04 -22.24 13.13
C ALA A 86 4.55 -22.24 13.43
N ASP A 87 5.29 -21.27 12.90
CA ASP A 87 6.75 -21.27 12.93
C ASP A 87 7.30 -20.55 14.16
N PHE A 88 6.56 -19.56 14.70
CA PHE A 88 7.04 -18.69 15.78
C PHE A 88 6.10 -18.65 17.00
N GLY A 89 4.95 -19.34 16.96
CA GLY A 89 3.95 -19.27 18.03
C GLY A 89 3.30 -17.89 18.20
N GLU A 90 3.46 -16.99 17.22
CA GLU A 90 2.94 -15.62 17.30
C GLU A 90 1.52 -15.55 16.74
N THR A 91 0.52 -15.35 17.61
CA THR A 91 -0.87 -15.13 17.16
C THR A 91 -1.12 -13.65 16.96
N VAL A 92 -1.11 -13.21 15.70
CA VAL A 92 -1.28 -11.80 15.32
C VAL A 92 -2.68 -11.57 14.74
N ARG A 93 -3.38 -10.53 15.21
CA ARG A 93 -4.64 -10.08 14.62
C ARG A 93 -4.40 -9.20 13.38
N ALA A 94 -5.41 -9.08 12.52
CA ALA A 94 -5.28 -8.31 11.28
C ALA A 94 -4.96 -6.81 11.52
N ASP A 95 -5.50 -6.21 12.58
CA ASP A 95 -5.17 -4.83 12.98
C ASP A 95 -3.73 -4.68 13.46
N GLN A 96 -3.22 -5.66 14.21
CA GLN A 96 -1.84 -5.67 14.68
C GLN A 96 -0.81 -5.81 13.53
N ILE A 97 -1.22 -6.37 12.39
CA ILE A 97 -0.38 -6.39 11.18
C ILE A 97 -0.24 -4.98 10.61
N VAL A 98 -1.32 -4.19 10.61
CA VAL A 98 -1.26 -2.79 10.17
C VAL A 98 -0.34 -1.98 11.07
N ASP A 99 -0.40 -2.21 12.38
CA ASP A 99 0.48 -1.55 13.36
C ASP A 99 1.96 -1.89 13.13
N LYS A 100 2.29 -3.09 12.65
CA LYS A 100 3.65 -3.47 12.24
C LYS A 100 4.03 -2.87 10.87
N LEU A 101 3.07 -2.74 9.96
CA LEU A 101 3.30 -2.25 8.61
C LEU A 101 3.60 -0.74 8.59
N ILE A 102 2.85 0.08 9.33
CA ILE A 102 3.02 1.54 9.36
C ILE A 102 4.48 1.98 9.63
N PRO A 103 5.16 1.55 10.71
CA PRO A 103 6.53 1.98 10.98
C PRO A 103 7.54 1.44 9.96
N PHE A 104 7.31 0.25 9.40
CA PHE A 104 8.14 -0.29 8.31
C PHE A 104 8.04 0.58 7.06
N LEU A 105 6.84 0.99 6.68
CA LEU A 105 6.60 1.86 5.53
C LEU A 105 7.18 3.26 5.75
N ALA A 106 6.97 3.84 6.94
CA ALA A 106 7.52 5.15 7.27
C ALA A 106 9.05 5.15 7.19
N GLY A 107 9.71 4.14 7.77
CA GLY A 107 11.17 4.00 7.67
C GLY A 107 11.66 3.80 6.24
N GLY A 108 10.92 3.06 5.41
CA GLY A 108 11.23 2.90 3.98
C GLY A 108 11.07 4.19 3.19
N VAL A 109 10.08 5.01 3.53
CA VAL A 109 9.86 6.34 2.93
C VAL A 109 10.88 7.36 3.41
N ASP A 110 11.45 7.22 4.60
CA ASP A 110 12.49 8.12 5.12
C ASP A 110 13.93 7.67 4.82
N ALA A 111 14.11 6.47 4.25
CA ALA A 111 15.43 5.90 3.97
C ALA A 111 16.30 6.84 3.11
N VAL A 112 17.61 6.78 3.27
CA VAL A 112 18.53 7.58 2.44
C VAL A 112 18.52 7.01 1.01
N SER A 113 18.30 7.88 0.01
CA SER A 113 18.40 7.45 -1.39
C SER A 113 19.84 6.97 -1.66
N PRO A 114 20.04 5.83 -2.36
CA PRO A 114 21.38 5.40 -2.75
C PRO A 114 22.04 6.49 -3.61
N ALA A 115 23.34 6.66 -3.42
CA ALA A 115 24.17 7.64 -4.14
C ALA A 115 24.28 7.33 -5.64
#